data_AF-A0A8S0Z5V4-F1
#
_entry.id   AF-A0A8S0Z5V4-F1
#
_cell.length_a   1.000
_cell.length_b   1.000
_cell.length_c   1.000
_cell.angle_alpha   90.00
_cell.angle_beta   90.00
_cell.angle_gamma   90.00
#
_symmetry.space_group_name_H-M   'P 1'
#
loop_
_entity.id
_entity.type
_entity.pdbx_description
1 polymer ?
#
loop_
_entity_poly.entity_id
_entity_poly.type
_entity_poly.pdbx_seq_one_letter_code
_entity_poly.pdbx_strand_id
1 'polypeptide(L)'
;MPYLWLKSHKDYSNQPLRTEGFRVLLEIYKTFDEKATVKTIKQKLMNMRTNYNKELAKVNASQQTGAGTDKMSEPCRITPESIEDEEGSNSSDEDIPSQPIGSIASTSRGHSVEKKKKHFYKNKKELLNLLK
;
A
#
# COMPACT_ATOMS: atom_id res chain seq x y z
N MET A 1 -6.78 -0.64 16.04
CA MET A 1 -5.57 -1.44 15.72
C MET A 1 -4.67 -0.75 14.66
N PRO A 2 -3.97 0.35 14.96
CA PRO A 2 -3.17 1.10 13.96
C PRO A 2 -1.99 0.30 13.42
N TYR A 3 -1.39 -0.54 14.26
CA TYR A 3 -0.26 -1.43 13.95
C TYR A 3 -0.54 -2.44 12.83
N LEU A 4 -1.79 -2.62 12.38
CA LEU A 4 -2.12 -3.49 11.25
C LEU A 4 -1.82 -2.85 9.89
N TRP A 5 -1.94 -1.53 9.77
CA TRP A 5 -1.84 -0.82 8.49
C TRP A 5 -0.77 0.29 8.48
N LEU A 6 -0.50 0.89 9.64
CA LEU A 6 0.43 2.00 9.78
C LEU A 6 1.86 1.51 9.99
N LYS A 7 2.72 1.72 8.98
CA LYS A 7 4.12 1.25 8.98
C LYS A 7 4.99 1.94 10.04
N SER A 8 4.69 3.19 10.40
CA SER A 8 5.43 3.96 11.39
C SER A 8 5.13 3.56 12.84
N HIS A 9 4.11 2.73 13.05
CA HIS A 9 3.73 2.31 14.40
C HIS A 9 4.78 1.34 14.98
N LYS A 10 5.18 1.56 16.25
CA LYS A 10 6.19 0.75 16.95
C LYS A 10 5.94 -0.77 16.87
N ASP A 11 4.67 -1.15 16.93
CA ASP A 11 4.22 -2.54 16.92
C ASP A 11 3.93 -3.12 15.53
N TYR A 12 4.19 -2.39 14.44
CA TYR A 12 3.94 -2.88 13.08
C TYR A 12 4.73 -4.15 12.76
N SER A 13 5.94 -4.28 13.30
CA SER A 13 6.80 -5.46 13.12
C SER A 13 6.44 -6.62 14.07
N ASN A 14 5.51 -6.42 15.00
CA ASN A 14 5.11 -7.42 15.99
C ASN A 14 4.12 -8.42 15.38
N GLN A 15 4.65 -9.54 14.84
CA GLN A 15 3.86 -10.59 14.18
C GLN A 15 2.74 -11.19 15.04
N PRO A 16 2.95 -11.57 16.32
CA PRO A 16 1.88 -12.17 17.11
C PRO A 16 0.75 -11.17 17.37
N LEU A 17 1.08 -9.92 17.69
CA LEU A 17 0.08 -8.87 17.89
C LEU A 17 -0.72 -8.58 16.61
N ARG A 18 -0.06 -8.61 15.45
CA ARG A 18 -0.73 -8.50 14.15
C ARG A 18 -1.66 -9.67 13.87
N THR A 19 -1.25 -10.89 14.21
CA THR A 19 -2.08 -12.09 14.02
C THR A 19 -3.36 -12.00 14.84
N GLU A 20 -3.26 -11.62 16.11
CA GLU A 20 -4.42 -11.37 16.96
C GLU A 20 -5.30 -10.22 16.43
N GLY A 21 -4.70 -9.12 16.00
CA GLY A 21 -5.44 -8.01 15.42
C GLY A 21 -6.23 -8.40 14.16
N PHE A 22 -5.66 -9.23 13.28
CA PHE A 22 -6.38 -9.74 12.11
C PHE A 22 -7.47 -10.75 12.48
N ARG A 23 -7.32 -11.51 13.57
CA ARG A 23 -8.35 -12.43 14.07
C ARG A 23 -9.58 -11.66 14.56
N VAL A 24 -9.38 -10.64 15.39
CA VAL A 24 -10.47 -9.76 15.86
C VAL A 24 -11.16 -9.05 14.68
N LEU A 25 -10.37 -8.56 13.72
CA LEU A 25 -10.93 -7.89 12.55
C LEU A 25 -11.73 -8.85 11.66
N LEU A 26 -11.30 -10.10 11.54
CA LEU A 26 -12.01 -11.12 10.80
C LEU A 26 -13.36 -11.46 11.45
N GLU A 27 -13.40 -11.57 12.78
CA GLU A 27 -14.63 -11.84 13.53
C GLU A 27 -15.70 -10.77 13.25
N ILE A 28 -15.30 -9.50 13.27
CA ILE A 28 -16.19 -8.38 12.91
C ILE A 28 -16.58 -8.46 11.43
N TYR A 29 -15.64 -8.74 10.54
CA TYR A 29 -15.94 -8.76 9.10
C TYR A 29 -16.87 -9.91 8.70
N LYS A 30 -16.86 -11.01 9.45
CA LYS A 30 -17.76 -12.14 9.22
C LYS A 30 -19.24 -11.80 9.40
N THR A 31 -19.58 -10.68 10.06
CA THR A 31 -20.97 -10.19 10.11
C THR A 31 -21.45 -9.69 8.76
N PHE A 32 -20.55 -9.38 7.82
CA PHE A 32 -20.86 -8.92 6.47
C PHE A 32 -20.63 -10.02 5.42
N ASP A 33 -19.59 -10.84 5.61
CA ASP A 33 -19.23 -11.93 4.70
C ASP A 33 -18.73 -13.12 5.53
N GLU A 34 -19.62 -14.10 5.72
CA GLU A 34 -19.36 -15.30 6.52
C GLU A 34 -18.19 -16.13 5.99
N LYS A 35 -17.94 -16.09 4.67
CA LYS A 35 -16.88 -16.86 3.99
C LYS A 35 -15.54 -16.13 4.00
N ALA A 36 -15.49 -14.94 4.59
CA ALA A 36 -14.26 -14.17 4.69
C ALA A 36 -13.15 -14.95 5.42
N THR A 37 -11.92 -14.74 4.98
CA THR A 37 -10.71 -15.36 5.54
C THR A 37 -9.73 -14.26 5.91
N VAL A 38 -8.76 -14.53 6.78
CA VAL A 38 -7.67 -13.57 7.10
C VAL A 38 -7.00 -13.01 5.83
N LYS A 39 -6.92 -13.81 4.76
CA LYS A 39 -6.40 -13.39 3.45
C LYS A 39 -7.24 -12.27 2.82
N THR A 40 -8.58 -12.35 2.86
CA THR A 40 -9.47 -11.33 2.28
C THR A 40 -9.31 -10.01 3.01
N ILE A 41 -9.23 -10.03 4.34
CA ILE A 41 -8.99 -8.85 5.18
C ILE A 41 -7.63 -8.20 4.88
N LYS A 42 -6.56 -9.01 4.81
CA LYS A 42 -5.22 -8.53 4.46
C LYS A 42 -5.21 -7.86 3.09
N GLN A 43 -5.85 -8.48 2.10
CA GLN A 43 -5.95 -7.91 0.75
C GLN A 43 -6.76 -6.61 0.75
N LYS A 44 -7.90 -6.56 1.44
CA LYS A 44 -8.74 -5.36 1.54
C LYS A 44 -7.97 -4.19 2.13
N LEU A 45 -7.28 -4.42 3.25
CA LEU A 45 -6.48 -3.41 3.95
C LEU A 45 -5.30 -2.94 3.09
N MET A 46 -4.66 -3.86 2.36
CA MET A 46 -3.59 -3.54 1.41
C MET A 46 -4.12 -2.67 0.26
N ASN A 47 -5.26 -3.02 -0.33
CA ASN A 47 -5.89 -2.27 -1.41
C ASN A 47 -6.24 -0.85 -0.95
N MET A 48 -6.88 -0.71 0.22
CA MET A 48 -7.20 0.60 0.81
C MET A 48 -5.94 1.46 0.99
N ARG A 49 -4.86 0.90 1.56
CA ARG A 49 -3.60 1.63 1.75
C ARG A 49 -3.00 2.07 0.41
N THR A 50 -2.95 1.17 -0.57
CA THR A 50 -2.36 1.47 -1.88
C THR A 50 -3.16 2.55 -2.61
N ASN A 51 -4.49 2.45 -2.60
CA ASN A 51 -5.36 3.43 -3.25
C ASN A 51 -5.23 4.81 -2.57
N TYR A 52 -5.27 4.85 -1.24
CA TYR A 52 -5.05 6.10 -0.50
C TYR A 52 -3.70 6.74 -0.85
N ASN A 53 -2.60 5.97 -0.84
CA ASN A 53 -1.28 6.51 -1.16
C ASN A 53 -1.18 7.01 -2.61
N LYS A 54 -1.86 6.35 -3.56
CA LYS A 54 -1.92 6.79 -4.96
C LYS A 54 -2.65 8.13 -5.07
N GLU A 55 -3.82 8.26 -4.46
CA GLU A 55 -4.56 9.53 -4.47
C GLU A 55 -3.80 10.64 -3.73
N LEU A 56 -3.18 10.33 -2.60
CA LEU A 56 -2.33 11.27 -1.88
C LEU A 56 -1.16 11.76 -2.75
N ALA A 57 -0.52 10.86 -3.51
CA ALA A 57 0.54 11.25 -4.44
C ALA A 57 0.03 12.18 -5.54
N LYS A 58 -1.17 11.96 -6.08
CA LYS A 58 -1.79 12.86 -7.07
C LYS A 58 -2.06 14.24 -6.48
N VAL A 59 -2.60 14.31 -5.26
CA VAL A 59 -2.86 15.59 -4.56
C VAL A 59 -1.56 16.33 -4.27
N ASN A 60 -0.53 15.64 -3.80
CA ASN A 60 0.76 16.28 -3.56
C ASN A 60 1.41 16.76 -4.86
N ALA A 61 1.29 15.98 -5.94
CA ALA A 61 1.77 16.38 -7.26
C ALA A 61 0.99 17.58 -7.82
N SER A 62 -0.33 17.65 -7.64
CA SER A 62 -1.12 18.81 -8.09
C SER A 62 -0.79 20.07 -7.30
N GLN A 63 -0.50 19.95 -6.00
CA GLN A 63 -0.04 21.08 -5.18
C GLN A 63 1.35 21.56 -5.60
N GLN A 64 2.26 20.65 -5.95
CA GLN A 64 3.61 21.01 -6.40
C GLN A 64 3.60 21.65 -7.79
N THR A 65 2.77 21.14 -8.71
CA THR A 65 2.67 21.63 -10.09
C THR A 65 1.77 22.86 -10.21
N GLY A 66 0.76 23.00 -9.34
CA GLY A 66 -0.19 24.12 -9.31
C GLY A 66 0.36 25.40 -8.67
N ALA A 67 1.57 25.37 -8.11
CA ALA A 67 2.28 26.58 -7.68
C ALA A 67 2.75 27.46 -8.86
N GLY A 68 2.58 26.99 -10.11
CA GLY A 68 2.79 27.77 -11.33
C GLY A 68 1.56 27.75 -12.23
N THR A 69 0.84 28.87 -12.28
CA THR A 69 -0.25 29.21 -13.21
C THR A 69 -1.61 28.55 -12.95
N ASP A 70 -2.48 29.34 -12.33
CA ASP A 70 -3.94 29.32 -12.42
C ASP A 70 -4.42 28.95 -13.83
N LYS A 71 -4.93 27.72 -13.97
CA LYS A 71 -5.96 27.39 -14.97
C LYS A 71 -6.73 26.16 -14.48
N MET A 72 -7.90 26.46 -13.92
CA MET A 72 -9.04 25.57 -13.76
C MET A 72 -9.12 24.59 -14.95
N SER A 73 -8.81 23.32 -14.74
CA SER A 73 -9.12 22.28 -15.73
C SER A 73 -10.54 21.82 -15.50
N GLU A 74 -11.49 22.45 -16.19
CA GLU A 74 -12.82 21.88 -16.35
C GLU A 74 -12.70 20.53 -17.08
N PRO A 75 -13.46 19.49 -16.66
CA PRO A 75 -13.50 18.23 -17.38
C PRO A 75 -13.97 18.45 -18.83
N CYS A 76 -13.12 18.12 -19.80
CA CYS A 76 -13.47 18.14 -21.22
C CYS A 76 -14.63 17.17 -21.49
N ARG A 77 -15.82 17.73 -21.66
CA ARG A 77 -16.99 17.04 -22.22
C ARG A 77 -16.76 16.99 -23.72
N ILE A 78 -16.32 15.84 -24.24
CA ILE A 78 -16.26 15.63 -25.69
C ILE A 78 -17.69 15.68 -26.23
N THR A 79 -18.06 16.77 -26.91
CA THR A 79 -19.24 16.84 -27.76
C THR A 79 -18.86 16.31 -29.14
N PRO A 80 -19.58 15.32 -29.69
CA PRO A 80 -19.30 14.81 -31.03
C PRO A 80 -19.95 15.75 -32.06
N GLU A 81 -19.36 16.91 -32.29
CA GLU A 81 -19.77 17.76 -33.39
C GLU A 81 -18.58 18.63 -33.80
N SER A 82 -18.23 18.54 -35.09
CA SER A 82 -17.13 19.24 -35.77
C SER A 82 -15.73 18.64 -35.56
N ILE A 83 -15.29 17.80 -36.50
CA ILE A 83 -14.05 18.03 -37.26
C ILE A 83 -14.30 17.43 -38.64
N GLU A 84 -14.49 18.34 -39.60
CA GLU A 84 -14.43 18.10 -41.03
C GLU A 84 -12.99 17.77 -41.42
N ASP A 85 -12.87 17.00 -42.49
CA ASP A 85 -11.65 16.48 -43.09
C ASP A 85 -10.63 17.59 -43.38
N GLU A 86 -9.35 17.37 -43.08
CA GLU A 86 -8.26 17.87 -43.91
C GLU A 86 -7.02 16.97 -43.81
N GLU A 87 -6.51 16.64 -44.99
CA GLU A 87 -5.35 15.81 -45.30
C GLU A 87 -4.04 16.48 -44.86
N GLY A 88 -3.08 15.70 -44.37
CA GLY A 88 -1.79 16.23 -43.94
C GLY A 88 -0.74 15.14 -43.70
N SER A 89 -0.18 14.62 -44.80
CA SER A 89 1.03 13.78 -44.81
C SER A 89 2.23 14.49 -44.18
N ASN A 90 3.05 13.73 -43.43
CA ASN A 90 4.52 13.79 -43.31
C ASN A 90 4.94 12.73 -42.27
N SER A 91 5.37 11.53 -42.70
CA SER A 91 6.77 11.15 -42.96
C SER A 91 7.74 11.35 -41.79
N SER A 92 8.32 10.24 -41.32
CA SER A 92 9.75 10.02 -41.07
C SER A 92 10.02 9.18 -39.80
N ASP A 93 10.27 7.90 -40.07
CA ASP A 93 11.36 7.06 -39.55
C ASP A 93 11.54 6.87 -38.03
N GLU A 94 11.24 5.63 -37.64
CA GLU A 94 11.63 4.88 -36.46
C GLU A 94 13.15 4.95 -36.18
N ASP A 95 13.53 5.22 -34.93
CA ASP A 95 14.77 4.68 -34.33
C ASP A 95 14.73 4.80 -32.80
N ILE A 96 14.32 3.71 -32.13
CA ILE A 96 14.43 3.54 -30.68
C ILE A 96 15.69 2.70 -30.39
N PRO A 97 16.73 3.24 -29.72
CA PRO A 97 17.87 2.45 -29.29
C PRO A 97 17.50 1.56 -28.09
N SER A 98 17.58 0.25 -28.32
CA SER A 98 17.49 -0.80 -27.30
C SER A 98 18.60 -0.66 -26.25
N GLN A 99 18.23 -0.57 -24.97
CA GLN A 99 19.17 -0.65 -23.85
C GLN A 99 19.02 -2.00 -23.12
N PRO A 100 20.13 -2.70 -22.80
CA PRO A 100 20.13 -4.09 -22.33
C PRO A 100 19.66 -4.26 -20.89
N ILE A 101 18.94 -5.36 -20.67
CA ILE A 101 18.48 -5.86 -19.39
C ILE A 101 19.69 -6.33 -18.57
N GLY A 102 20.17 -5.47 -17.67
CA GLY A 102 21.23 -5.77 -16.72
C GLY A 102 20.74 -6.67 -15.58
N SER A 103 21.46 -7.77 -15.38
CA SER A 103 21.16 -8.89 -14.48
C SER A 103 21.75 -8.71 -13.07
N ILE A 104 21.03 -9.26 -12.09
CA ILE A 104 21.42 -9.81 -10.77
C ILE A 104 22.19 -8.95 -9.73
N ALA A 105 21.59 -8.86 -8.54
CA ALA A 105 22.32 -9.00 -7.27
C ALA A 105 21.41 -9.60 -6.19
N SER A 106 21.46 -10.93 -6.04
CA SER A 106 20.93 -11.63 -4.87
C SER A 106 21.87 -11.41 -3.69
N THR A 107 21.43 -10.66 -2.67
CA THR A 107 22.11 -10.60 -1.38
C THR A 107 21.28 -11.33 -0.33
N SER A 108 21.70 -12.55 -0.03
CA SER A 108 21.28 -13.29 1.16
C SER A 108 21.87 -12.60 2.40
N ARG A 109 21.02 -12.19 3.35
CA ARG A 109 21.50 -11.74 4.67
C ARG A 109 20.71 -12.44 5.78
N GLY A 110 21.47 -13.23 6.53
CA GLY A 110 20.99 -14.31 7.39
C GLY A 110 20.34 -13.91 8.71
N HIS A 111 19.56 -14.87 9.18
CA HIS A 111 19.22 -15.27 10.54
C HIS A 111 19.94 -14.56 11.70
N SER A 112 19.13 -13.98 12.61
CA SER A 112 19.46 -13.90 14.05
C SER A 112 18.16 -13.81 14.86
N VAL A 113 17.53 -14.96 15.14
CA VAL A 113 16.24 -15.09 15.86
C VAL A 113 16.46 -15.90 17.14
N GLU A 114 17.37 -15.50 18.04
CA GLU A 114 17.62 -16.30 19.26
C GLU A 114 17.52 -15.53 20.58
N LYS A 115 17.58 -14.19 20.60
CA LYS A 115 17.87 -13.47 21.86
C LYS A 115 16.72 -12.73 22.56
N LYS A 116 15.47 -12.75 22.07
CA LYS A 116 14.38 -11.93 22.67
C LYS A 116 13.21 -12.69 23.30
N LYS A 117 13.16 -14.03 23.21
CA LYS A 117 12.06 -14.82 23.80
C LYS A 117 12.05 -14.82 25.33
N LYS A 118 13.20 -14.63 26.00
CA LYS A 118 13.30 -14.75 27.47
C LYS A 118 12.63 -13.63 28.26
N HIS A 119 12.53 -12.41 27.70
CA HIS A 119 12.08 -11.25 28.49
C HIS A 119 10.55 -11.15 28.62
N PHE A 120 9.79 -11.70 27.65
CA PHE A 120 8.33 -11.61 27.64
C PHE A 120 7.66 -12.59 28.64
N TYR A 121 8.24 -13.78 28.84
CA TYR A 121 7.72 -14.76 29.81
C TYR A 121 8.02 -14.42 31.28
N LYS A 122 8.91 -13.45 31.54
CA LYS A 122 9.21 -12.99 32.90
C LYS A 122 8.01 -12.23 33.50
N ASN A 123 7.37 -11.35 32.72
CA ASN A 123 6.23 -10.56 33.20
C ASN A 123 4.92 -11.35 33.36
N LYS A 124 4.73 -12.45 32.62
CA LYS A 124 3.48 -13.24 32.73
C LYS A 124 3.38 -13.99 34.06
N LYS A 125 4.50 -14.50 34.60
CA LYS A 125 4.52 -15.17 35.91
C LYS A 125 4.38 -14.18 37.07
N GLU A 126 4.91 -12.97 36.93
CA GLU A 126 4.80 -11.91 37.93
C GLU A 126 3.36 -11.40 38.07
N LEU A 127 2.65 -11.22 36.94
CA LEU A 127 1.24 -10.79 36.94
C LEU A 127 0.28 -11.85 37.51
N LEU A 128 0.61 -13.15 37.40
CA LEU A 128 -0.20 -14.24 37.95
C LEU A 128 -0.04 -14.39 39.48
N ASN A 129 1.04 -13.88 40.06
CA ASN A 129 1.26 -13.90 41.51
C ASN A 129 0.62 -12.72 42.25
N LEU A 130 0.19 -11.67 41.54
CA LEU A 130 -0.51 -10.50 42.08
C LEU A 130 -2.04 -10.66 42.13
N LEU A 131 -2.55 -11.82 41.67
CA LEU A 131 -3.98 -12.13 41.56
C LEU A 131 -4.45 -13.17 42.59
N LYS A 132 -3.66 -13.40 43.65
CA LYS A 132 -3.98 -14.23 44.82
C LYS A 132 -3.93 -13.35 46.07
#